data_AF-A0A2M6WWT7-F1
#
_entry.id   AF-A0A2M6WWT7-F1
#
_cell.length_a   1.000
_cell.length_b   1.000
_cell.length_c   1.000
_cell.angle_alpha   90.00
_cell.angle_beta   90.00
_cell.angle_gamma   90.00
#
_symmetry.space_group_name_H-M   'P 1'
#
loop_
_entity.id
_entity.type
_entity.pdbx_description
1 polymer ?
#
loop_
_entity_poly.entity_id
_entity_poly.type
_entity_poly.pdbx_seq_one_letter_code
_entity_poly.pdbx_strand_id
1 'polypeptide(L)'
;LIKALEEYGIGRPSTYAPTISTIQERGYVKKEDRKLVPEEIGFVVNDLLVEHFSEIVDYNFTAQIENEFDKIADGNLDWHEMVGEFYRPFSKKLLQKENDIEKQDLNRETGEKCPECSKPLLIKRSRYGQFIGCSGFPICKFMKKYISESDQKKIDEANAQIGKRNCPRCGGKLSVRKGRYGMFIGCSNYPKCKYLERIKKENSKAESD
;
A
#
# COMPACT_ATOMS: atom_id res chain seq x y z
N LEU A 1 -17.21 -7.11 -1.46
CA LEU A 1 -16.71 -6.35 -2.63
C LEU A 1 -17.63 -6.52 -3.83
N ILE A 2 -17.81 -7.72 -4.39
CA ILE A 2 -18.71 -7.93 -5.56
C ILE A 2 -20.09 -7.30 -5.34
N LYS A 3 -20.72 -7.56 -4.20
CA LYS A 3 -22.01 -6.95 -3.84
C LYS A 3 -21.99 -5.41 -3.89
N ALA A 4 -20.92 -4.77 -3.44
CA ALA A 4 -20.79 -3.32 -3.49
C ALA A 4 -20.60 -2.83 -4.93
N LEU A 5 -19.80 -3.53 -5.74
CA LEU A 5 -19.63 -3.21 -7.17
C LEU A 5 -20.98 -3.26 -7.90
N GLU A 6 -21.78 -4.28 -7.62
CA GLU A 6 -23.14 -4.43 -8.15
C GLU A 6 -24.08 -3.31 -7.68
N GLU A 7 -24.07 -2.97 -6.38
CA GLU A 7 -24.85 -1.87 -5.80
C GLU A 7 -24.54 -0.51 -6.45
N TYR A 8 -23.28 -0.27 -6.82
CA TYR A 8 -22.86 0.96 -7.51
C TYR A 8 -22.93 0.87 -9.04
N GLY A 9 -23.38 -0.25 -9.61
CA GLY A 9 -23.44 -0.44 -11.07
C GLY A 9 -22.08 -0.56 -11.77
N ILE A 10 -21.02 -0.85 -11.01
CA ILE A 10 -19.64 -0.95 -11.50
C ILE A 10 -19.34 -2.40 -11.90
N GLY A 11 -19.01 -2.61 -13.17
CA GLY A 11 -18.70 -3.94 -13.72
C GLY A 11 -19.93 -4.79 -14.02
N ARG A 12 -19.68 -6.02 -14.49
CA ARG A 12 -20.66 -7.02 -14.94
C ARG A 12 -20.26 -8.41 -14.43
N PRO A 13 -21.15 -9.42 -14.48
CA PRO A 13 -20.81 -10.79 -14.08
C PRO A 13 -19.54 -11.35 -14.75
N SER A 14 -19.25 -10.92 -15.97
CA SER A 14 -18.04 -11.26 -16.72
C SER A 14 -16.77 -10.58 -16.20
N THR A 15 -16.86 -9.45 -15.49
CA THR A 15 -15.70 -8.62 -15.09
C THR A 15 -15.41 -8.64 -13.58
N TYR A 16 -16.33 -9.11 -12.73
CA TYR A 16 -16.09 -9.14 -11.27
C TYR A 16 -14.86 -9.96 -10.86
N ALA A 17 -14.75 -11.20 -11.32
CA ALA A 17 -13.62 -12.07 -10.99
C ALA A 17 -12.29 -11.55 -11.59
N PRO A 18 -12.23 -11.16 -12.89
CA PRO A 18 -11.05 -10.52 -13.47
C PRO A 18 -10.60 -9.26 -12.73
N THR A 19 -11.52 -8.40 -12.31
CA THR A 19 -11.17 -7.17 -11.56
C THR A 19 -10.51 -7.51 -10.24
N ILE A 20 -11.10 -8.45 -9.47
CA ILE A 20 -10.54 -8.91 -8.19
C ILE A 20 -9.17 -9.57 -8.37
N SER A 21 -8.98 -10.37 -9.44
CA SER A 21 -7.67 -10.97 -9.74
C SER A 21 -6.64 -9.88 -10.05
N THR A 22 -7.00 -8.94 -10.92
CA THR A 22 -6.10 -7.88 -11.39
C THR A 22 -5.58 -6.99 -10.25
N ILE A 23 -6.47 -6.56 -9.34
CA ILE A 23 -6.06 -5.68 -8.23
C ILE A 23 -5.18 -6.41 -7.20
N GLN A 24 -5.30 -7.74 -7.10
CA GLN A 24 -4.42 -8.56 -6.26
C GLN A 24 -3.08 -8.81 -6.94
N GLU A 25 -3.06 -9.18 -8.23
CA GLU A 25 -1.85 -9.45 -9.01
C GLU A 25 -0.95 -8.20 -9.11
N ARG A 26 -1.56 -7.02 -9.26
CA ARG A 26 -0.84 -5.74 -9.26
C ARG A 26 -0.41 -5.28 -7.87
N GLY A 27 -0.81 -6.00 -6.82
CA GLY A 27 -0.43 -5.72 -5.43
C GLY A 27 -1.11 -4.50 -4.82
N TYR A 28 -2.22 -4.00 -5.39
CA TYR A 28 -3.00 -2.91 -4.78
C TYR A 28 -3.73 -3.36 -3.52
N VAL A 29 -4.11 -4.64 -3.48
CA VAL A 29 -4.72 -5.28 -2.32
C VAL A 29 -4.09 -6.64 -2.10
N LYS A 30 -4.10 -7.12 -0.86
CA LYS A 30 -3.78 -8.50 -0.52
C LYS A 30 -4.99 -9.19 0.09
N LYS A 31 -4.99 -10.52 0.04
CA LYS A 31 -5.99 -11.34 0.73
C LYS A 31 -5.43 -11.85 2.05
N GLU A 32 -5.98 -11.36 3.17
CA GLU A 32 -5.70 -11.84 4.53
C GLU A 32 -7.02 -12.30 5.17
N ASP A 33 -7.06 -13.50 5.74
CA ASP A 33 -8.25 -14.07 6.41
C ASP A 33 -9.57 -13.95 5.62
N ARG A 34 -9.50 -14.25 4.32
CA ARG A 34 -10.60 -14.13 3.34
C ARG A 34 -11.12 -12.69 3.12
N LYS A 35 -10.45 -11.68 3.67
CA LYS A 35 -10.74 -10.26 3.45
C LYS A 35 -9.72 -9.66 2.48
N LEU A 36 -10.16 -8.69 1.70
CA LEU A 36 -9.25 -7.87 0.88
C LEU A 36 -8.78 -6.70 1.75
N VAL A 37 -7.48 -6.57 1.90
CA VAL A 37 -6.82 -5.52 2.67
C VAL A 37 -6.05 -4.66 1.67
N PRO A 38 -6.33 -3.34 1.58
CA PRO A 38 -5.55 -2.44 0.75
C PRO A 38 -4.09 -2.44 1.17
N GLU A 39 -3.20 -2.47 0.18
CA GLU A 39 -1.77 -2.27 0.37
C GLU A 39 -1.44 -0.78 0.24
N GLU A 40 -0.29 -0.37 0.77
CA GLU A 40 0.17 1.03 0.71
C GLU A 40 0.22 1.58 -0.73
N ILE A 41 0.56 0.73 -1.70
CA ILE A 41 0.55 1.12 -3.11
C ILE A 41 -0.86 1.36 -3.65
N GLY A 42 -1.84 0.60 -3.16
CA GLY A 42 -3.24 0.83 -3.48
C GLY A 42 -3.65 2.23 -3.04
N PHE A 43 -3.29 2.62 -1.82
CA PHE A 43 -3.59 3.96 -1.32
C PHE A 43 -2.87 5.07 -2.08
N VAL A 44 -1.57 4.94 -2.36
CA VAL A 44 -0.82 5.98 -3.10
C VAL A 44 -1.38 6.20 -4.49
N VAL A 45 -1.69 5.13 -5.22
CA VAL A 45 -2.27 5.22 -6.57
C VAL A 45 -3.70 5.77 -6.49
N ASN A 46 -4.50 5.32 -5.53
CA ASN A 46 -5.86 5.82 -5.35
C ASN A 46 -5.86 7.33 -5.08
N ASP A 47 -5.04 7.81 -4.16
CA ASP A 47 -5.00 9.23 -3.80
C ASP A 47 -4.58 10.10 -4.99
N LEU A 48 -3.55 9.67 -5.73
CA LEU A 48 -3.11 10.36 -6.95
C LEU A 48 -4.24 10.42 -7.99
N LEU A 49 -4.95 9.31 -8.19
CA LEU A 49 -6.04 9.27 -9.16
C LEU A 49 -7.23 10.13 -8.71
N VAL A 50 -7.57 10.12 -7.42
CA VAL A 50 -8.65 10.97 -6.87
C VAL A 50 -8.27 12.45 -6.97
N GLU A 51 -7.01 12.81 -6.71
CA GLU A 51 -6.56 14.20 -6.74
C GLU A 51 -6.51 14.78 -8.16
N HIS A 52 -6.03 14.01 -9.14
CA HIS A 52 -5.80 14.53 -10.49
C HIS A 52 -6.83 14.07 -11.54
N PHE A 53 -7.53 12.97 -11.28
CA PHE A 53 -8.44 12.31 -12.23
C PHE A 53 -9.79 11.93 -11.58
N SER A 54 -10.25 12.69 -10.58
CA SER A 54 -11.50 12.46 -9.84
C SER A 54 -12.71 12.09 -10.72
N GLU A 55 -12.89 12.81 -11.83
CA GLU A 55 -13.98 12.58 -12.79
C GLU A 55 -14.02 11.14 -13.34
N ILE A 56 -12.86 10.50 -13.50
CA ILE A 56 -12.74 9.19 -14.16
C ILE A 56 -12.80 8.04 -13.14
N VAL A 57 -12.39 8.31 -11.89
CA VAL A 57 -12.47 7.33 -10.80
C VAL A 57 -13.76 7.46 -9.98
N ASP A 58 -14.66 8.36 -10.37
CA ASP A 58 -15.98 8.48 -9.79
C ASP A 58 -16.83 7.23 -10.07
N TYR A 59 -17.64 6.84 -9.09
CA TYR A 59 -18.49 5.66 -9.18
C TYR A 59 -19.58 5.83 -10.24
N ASN A 60 -20.19 7.01 -10.34
CA ASN A 60 -21.25 7.26 -11.32
C ASN A 60 -20.68 7.27 -12.73
N PHE A 61 -19.51 7.89 -12.93
CA PHE A 61 -18.82 7.84 -14.22
C PHE A 61 -18.59 6.40 -14.67
N THR A 62 -18.03 5.56 -13.79
CA THR A 62 -17.73 4.16 -14.11
C THR A 62 -19.02 3.38 -14.44
N ALA A 63 -20.09 3.59 -13.68
CA ALA A 63 -21.38 2.94 -13.94
C ALA A 63 -22.02 3.41 -15.25
N GLN A 64 -21.89 4.69 -15.61
CA GLN A 64 -22.38 5.25 -16.87
C GLN A 64 -21.69 4.60 -18.07
N ILE A 65 -20.37 4.44 -18.03
CA ILE A 65 -19.60 3.78 -19.08
C ILE A 65 -20.06 2.34 -19.31
N GLU A 66 -20.34 1.60 -18.24
CA GLU A 66 -20.86 0.23 -18.38
C GLU A 66 -22.23 0.20 -19.07
N ASN A 67 -23.10 1.18 -18.78
CA ASN A 67 -24.39 1.31 -19.46
C ASN A 67 -24.24 1.73 -20.93
N GLU A 68 -23.24 2.54 -21.26
CA GLU A 68 -22.91 2.89 -22.64
C GLU A 68 -22.39 1.69 -23.43
N PHE A 69 -21.58 0.83 -22.82
CA PHE A 69 -21.17 -0.44 -23.44
C PHE A 69 -22.36 -1.36 -23.71
N ASP A 70 -23.34 -1.42 -22.82
CA ASP A 70 -24.58 -2.17 -23.07
C ASP A 70 -25.36 -1.58 -24.26
N LYS A 71 -25.47 -0.24 -24.35
CA LYS A 71 -26.10 0.42 -25.52
C LYS A 71 -25.37 0.13 -26.83
N ILE A 72 -24.04 0.07 -26.81
CA ILE A 72 -23.23 -0.32 -27.97
C ILE A 72 -23.53 -1.76 -28.37
N ALA A 73 -23.62 -2.68 -27.40
CA ALA A 73 -23.93 -4.08 -27.64
C ALA A 73 -25.34 -4.27 -28.25
N ASP A 74 -26.30 -3.43 -27.84
CA ASP A 74 -27.65 -3.40 -28.40
C ASP A 74 -27.75 -2.67 -29.76
N GLY A 75 -26.67 -2.05 -30.23
CA GLY A 75 -26.63 -1.27 -31.48
C GLY A 75 -27.25 0.12 -31.38
N ASN A 76 -27.47 0.63 -30.17
CA ASN A 76 -28.11 1.92 -29.88
C ASN A 76 -27.10 3.08 -29.73
N LEU A 77 -25.80 2.81 -29.78
CA LEU A 77 -24.73 3.80 -29.67
C LEU A 77 -23.54 3.37 -30.52
N ASP A 78 -22.91 4.31 -31.23
CA ASP A 78 -21.67 4.05 -31.95
C ASP A 78 -20.47 4.08 -31.00
N TRP A 79 -19.63 3.05 -31.05
CA TRP A 79 -18.50 2.92 -30.14
C TRP A 79 -17.38 3.93 -30.42
N HIS A 80 -17.20 4.36 -31.67
CA HIS A 80 -16.16 5.35 -31.99
C HIS A 80 -16.54 6.73 -31.47
N GLU A 81 -17.82 7.08 -31.52
CA GLU A 81 -18.36 8.31 -30.93
C GLU A 81 -18.12 8.31 -29.42
N MET A 82 -18.58 7.29 -28.71
CA MET A 82 -18.41 7.16 -27.25
C MET A 82 -16.94 7.20 -26.81
N VAL A 83 -16.06 6.42 -27.44
CA VAL A 83 -14.62 6.43 -27.13
C VAL A 83 -14.01 7.79 -27.47
N GLY A 84 -14.45 8.44 -28.55
CA GLY A 84 -13.98 9.75 -28.96
C GLY A 84 -14.34 10.85 -27.97
N GLU A 85 -15.57 10.82 -27.44
CA GLU A 85 -16.07 11.73 -26.41
C GLU A 85 -15.28 11.62 -25.11
N PHE A 86 -14.90 10.40 -24.71
CA PHE A 86 -14.04 10.19 -23.55
C PHE A 86 -12.56 10.55 -23.80
N TYR A 87 -11.96 10.04 -24.88
CA TYR A 87 -10.51 10.04 -25.04
C TYR A 87 -9.94 11.43 -25.37
N ARG A 88 -10.64 12.23 -26.17
CA ARG A 88 -10.16 13.58 -26.56
C ARG A 88 -9.97 14.52 -25.35
N PRO A 89 -10.91 14.66 -24.41
CA PRO A 89 -10.67 15.46 -23.20
C PRO A 89 -9.67 14.77 -22.26
N PHE A 90 -9.75 13.44 -22.08
CA PHE A 90 -8.84 12.71 -21.21
C PHE A 90 -7.37 12.88 -21.61
N SER A 91 -7.04 12.68 -22.88
CA SER A 91 -5.67 12.82 -23.40
C SER A 91 -5.08 14.21 -23.18
N LYS A 92 -5.88 15.28 -23.34
CA LYS A 92 -5.45 16.65 -23.04
C LYS A 92 -5.14 16.83 -21.56
N LYS A 93 -6.03 16.33 -20.68
CA LYS A 93 -5.85 16.38 -19.22
C LYS A 93 -4.62 15.59 -18.78
N LEU A 94 -4.39 14.42 -19.39
CA LEU A 94 -3.24 13.57 -19.13
C LEU A 94 -1.93 14.30 -19.48
N LEU A 95 -1.83 14.89 -20.68
CA LEU A 95 -0.65 15.65 -21.11
C LEU A 95 -0.36 16.87 -20.22
N GLN A 96 -1.40 17.53 -19.72
CA GLN A 96 -1.23 18.62 -18.75
C GLN A 96 -0.65 18.09 -17.44
N LYS A 97 -1.27 17.04 -16.87
CA LYS A 97 -0.86 16.48 -15.58
C LYS A 97 0.48 15.75 -15.61
N GLU A 98 0.91 15.22 -16.74
CA GLU A 98 2.24 14.61 -16.89
C GLU A 98 3.37 15.63 -16.65
N ASN A 99 3.15 16.91 -16.97
CA ASN A 99 4.12 17.98 -16.73
C ASN A 99 4.05 18.54 -15.30
N ASP A 100 2.87 18.47 -14.67
CA ASP A 100 2.64 19.02 -13.33
C ASP A 100 3.06 18.07 -12.20
N ILE A 101 2.97 16.75 -12.42
CA ILE A 101 3.19 15.74 -11.38
C ILE A 101 4.68 15.37 -11.35
N GLU A 102 5.42 15.85 -10.36
CA GLU A 102 6.78 15.41 -10.13
C GLU A 102 6.79 14.05 -9.43
N LYS A 103 7.80 13.21 -9.70
CA LYS A 103 8.03 11.95 -8.93
C LYS A 103 8.14 12.19 -7.41
N GLN A 104 8.37 13.43 -6.98
CA GLN A 104 8.41 13.79 -5.57
C GLN A 104 7.02 13.83 -4.92
N ASP A 105 5.96 14.12 -5.67
CA ASP A 105 4.58 14.23 -5.19
C ASP A 105 3.98 12.87 -4.79
N LEU A 106 4.57 11.78 -5.27
CA LEU A 106 4.26 10.42 -4.85
C LEU A 106 4.78 10.06 -3.44
N ASN A 107 5.62 10.91 -2.84
CA ASN A 107 6.16 10.63 -1.52
C ASN A 107 5.22 11.15 -0.44
N ARG A 108 4.72 10.25 0.39
CA ARG A 108 3.91 10.63 1.56
C ARG A 108 4.79 11.22 2.65
N GLU A 109 4.33 12.31 3.27
CA GLU A 109 4.94 12.80 4.50
C GLU A 109 4.67 11.84 5.66
N THR A 110 5.68 11.63 6.50
CA THR A 110 5.53 10.83 7.73
C THR A 110 4.98 11.63 8.90
N GLY A 111 4.88 12.96 8.78
CA GLY A 111 4.62 13.89 9.89
C GLY A 111 5.80 14.06 10.86
N GLU A 112 6.87 13.28 10.71
CA GLU A 112 8.07 13.37 11.55
C GLU A 112 9.14 14.29 10.93
N LYS A 113 9.90 14.97 11.79
CA LYS A 113 11.05 15.79 11.40
C LYS A 113 12.33 14.95 11.40
N CYS A 114 13.21 15.21 10.44
CA CYS A 114 14.51 14.57 10.33
C CYS A 114 15.36 14.91 11.55
N PRO A 115 15.96 13.92 12.25
CA PRO A 115 16.80 14.18 13.41
C PRO A 115 18.12 14.90 13.08
N GLU A 116 18.55 14.89 11.80
CA GLU A 116 19.81 15.53 11.37
C GLU A 116 19.64 16.97 10.92
N CYS A 117 18.51 17.33 10.29
CA CYS A 117 18.32 18.65 9.68
C CYS A 117 16.94 19.28 9.91
N SER A 118 16.08 18.65 10.70
CA SER A 118 14.72 19.10 11.05
C SER A 118 13.73 19.26 9.88
N LYS A 119 14.13 18.94 8.64
CA LYS A 119 13.22 18.91 7.47
C LYS A 119 12.25 17.72 7.54
N PRO A 120 11.10 17.77 6.84
CA PRO A 120 10.15 16.66 6.82
C PRO A 120 10.76 15.35 6.35
N LEU A 121 10.38 14.25 6.99
CA LEU A 121 10.69 12.89 6.55
C LEU A 121 9.59 12.38 5.62
N LEU A 122 10.00 11.84 4.48
CA LEU A 122 9.12 11.35 3.42
C LEU A 122 9.27 9.83 3.25
N ILE A 123 8.17 9.13 2.97
CA ILE A 123 8.17 7.73 2.57
C ILE A 123 8.53 7.66 1.08
N LYS A 124 9.76 7.24 0.80
CA LYS A 124 10.31 7.10 -0.55
C LYS A 124 10.33 5.63 -0.98
N ARG A 125 10.39 5.41 -2.31
CA ARG A 125 10.46 4.07 -2.92
C ARG A 125 11.81 3.83 -3.59
N SER A 126 12.30 2.60 -3.46
CA SER A 126 13.50 2.10 -4.14
C SER A 126 13.25 0.71 -4.73
N ARG A 127 14.21 0.19 -5.51
CA ARG A 127 14.22 -1.22 -5.97
C ARG A 127 14.17 -2.25 -4.84
N TYR A 128 14.52 -1.86 -3.61
CA TYR A 128 14.54 -2.73 -2.43
C TYR A 128 13.30 -2.55 -1.53
N GLY A 129 12.31 -1.79 -2.01
CA GLY A 129 11.11 -1.44 -1.25
C GLY A 129 11.13 -0.02 -0.71
N GLN A 130 10.16 0.27 0.16
CA GLN A 130 9.97 1.58 0.76
C GLN A 130 10.96 1.85 1.90
N PHE A 131 11.34 3.11 2.04
CA PHE A 131 12.16 3.61 3.12
C PHE A 131 11.75 5.02 3.47
N ILE A 132 12.01 5.44 4.70
CA ILE A 132 11.80 6.83 5.10
C ILE A 132 13.11 7.56 4.84
N GLY A 133 13.05 8.63 4.05
CA GLY A 133 14.19 9.45 3.70
C GLY A 133 13.92 10.93 3.94
N CYS A 134 14.96 11.70 4.23
CA CYS A 134 14.83 13.15 4.36
C CYS A 134 14.38 13.81 3.05
N SER A 135 13.48 14.80 3.14
CA SER A 135 13.12 15.66 2.00
C SER A 135 14.31 16.48 1.50
N GLY A 136 15.27 16.82 2.37
CA GLY A 136 16.49 17.57 2.04
C GLY A 136 17.59 16.81 1.31
N PHE A 137 17.31 15.64 0.72
CA PHE A 137 18.27 14.93 -0.14
C PHE A 137 18.56 15.75 -1.42
N PRO A 138 19.81 15.84 -1.92
CA PRO A 138 21.01 15.07 -1.58
C PRO A 138 21.85 15.60 -0.41
N ILE A 139 21.48 16.76 0.15
CA ILE A 139 22.25 17.45 1.21
C ILE A 139 22.17 16.65 2.53
N CYS A 140 20.98 16.21 2.91
CA CYS A 140 20.77 15.31 4.04
C CYS A 140 20.50 13.88 3.55
N LYS A 141 21.36 12.94 3.93
CA LYS A 141 21.31 11.52 3.50
C LYS A 141 20.64 10.60 4.53
N PHE A 142 19.97 11.15 5.53
CA PHE A 142 19.24 10.37 6.53
C PHE A 142 18.24 9.44 5.86
N MET A 143 18.30 8.16 6.25
CA MET A 143 17.37 7.13 5.82
C MET A 143 17.10 6.13 6.95
N LYS A 144 15.85 5.72 7.11
CA LYS A 144 15.44 4.64 8.02
C LYS A 144 14.51 3.66 7.29
N LYS A 145 14.43 2.43 7.79
CA LYS A 145 13.49 1.44 7.24
C LYS A 145 12.06 1.90 7.49
N TYR A 146 11.23 1.78 6.47
CA TYR A 146 9.79 1.95 6.62
C TYR A 146 9.18 0.67 7.20
N ILE A 147 8.29 0.80 8.17
CA ILE A 147 7.49 -0.28 8.76
C ILE A 147 6.04 0.13 8.54
N SER A 148 5.26 -0.71 7.85
CA SER A 148 3.85 -0.42 7.60
C SER A 148 3.05 -0.44 8.90
N GLU A 149 1.90 0.23 8.96
CA GLU A 149 1.04 0.21 10.15
C GLU A 149 0.60 -1.22 10.51
N SER A 150 0.34 -2.05 9.49
CA SER A 150 -0.03 -3.46 9.71
C SER A 150 1.10 -4.26 10.35
N ASP A 151 2.35 -4.01 9.93
CA ASP A 151 3.52 -4.64 10.54
C ASP A 151 3.77 -4.09 11.94
N GLN A 152 3.55 -2.80 12.15
CA GLN A 152 3.70 -2.15 13.45
C GLN A 152 2.71 -2.76 14.45
N LYS A 153 1.45 -2.94 14.07
CA LYS A 153 0.45 -3.66 14.90
C LYS A 153 0.90 -5.07 15.23
N LYS A 154 1.38 -5.85 14.25
CA LYS A 154 1.92 -7.20 14.49
C LYS A 154 3.14 -7.19 15.43
N ILE A 155 4.00 -6.18 15.33
CA ILE A 155 5.14 -5.99 16.24
C ILE A 155 4.64 -5.68 17.66
N ASP A 156 3.65 -4.81 17.79
CA ASP A 156 3.11 -4.39 19.09
C ASP A 156 2.37 -5.54 19.78
N GLU A 157 1.57 -6.31 19.03
CA GLU A 157 0.93 -7.55 19.50
C GLU A 157 1.97 -8.58 19.95
N ALA A 158 3.02 -8.81 19.14
CA ALA A 158 4.08 -9.75 19.51
C ALA A 158 4.89 -9.26 20.72
N ASN A 159 5.12 -7.95 20.85
CA ASN A 159 5.75 -7.36 22.03
C ASN A 159 4.88 -7.55 23.29
N ALA A 160 3.56 -7.44 23.16
CA ALA A 160 2.63 -7.70 24.27
C ALA A 160 2.69 -9.17 24.71
N GLN A 161 2.76 -10.12 23.78
CA GLN A 161 2.86 -11.56 24.09
C GLN A 161 4.17 -11.95 24.79
N ILE A 162 5.30 -11.37 24.37
CA ILE A 162 6.62 -11.70 24.95
C ILE A 162 6.80 -11.06 26.33
N GLY A 163 6.10 -9.95 26.60
CA GLY A 163 6.25 -9.18 27.83
C GLY A 163 7.63 -8.51 27.96
N LYS A 164 7.92 -7.97 29.14
CA LYS A 164 9.18 -7.26 29.43
C LYS A 164 10.30 -8.25 29.75
N ARG A 165 10.91 -8.85 28.72
CA ARG A 165 12.13 -9.68 28.88
C ARG A 165 13.40 -8.83 28.81
N ASN A 166 14.38 -9.17 29.64
CA ASN A 166 15.72 -8.58 29.61
C ASN A 166 16.67 -9.45 28.79
N CYS A 167 17.61 -8.80 28.11
CA CYS A 167 18.62 -9.41 27.27
C CYS A 167 19.63 -10.16 28.16
N PRO A 168 19.88 -11.46 27.94
CA PRO A 168 20.80 -12.25 28.75
C PRO A 168 22.27 -11.81 28.61
N ARG A 169 22.60 -11.05 27.55
CA ARG A 169 23.98 -10.58 27.31
C ARG A 169 24.30 -9.22 27.93
N CYS A 170 23.30 -8.36 28.15
CA CYS A 170 23.57 -6.98 28.58
C CYS A 170 22.52 -6.38 29.51
N GLY A 171 21.49 -7.15 29.90
CA GLY A 171 20.39 -6.67 30.74
C GLY A 171 19.43 -5.68 30.05
N GLY A 172 19.71 -5.23 28.83
CA GLY A 172 18.85 -4.30 28.07
C GLY A 172 17.48 -4.91 27.72
N LYS A 173 16.49 -4.08 27.39
CA LYS A 173 15.14 -4.56 27.06
C LYS A 173 15.13 -5.31 25.73
N LEU A 174 14.41 -6.42 25.64
CA LEU A 174 14.15 -7.13 24.38
C LEU A 174 12.88 -6.60 23.73
N SER A 175 12.88 -6.47 22.40
CA SER A 175 11.69 -6.14 21.62
C SER A 175 11.68 -6.90 20.28
N VAL A 176 10.48 -7.14 19.76
CA VAL A 176 10.25 -7.69 18.44
C VAL A 176 10.59 -6.66 17.38
N ARG A 177 11.27 -7.11 16.33
CA ARG A 177 11.69 -6.31 15.19
C ARG A 177 11.48 -7.08 13.90
N LYS A 178 11.27 -6.36 12.80
CA LYS A 178 11.16 -6.94 11.45
C LYS A 178 12.52 -6.97 10.74
N GLY A 179 12.95 -8.17 10.37
CA GLY A 179 14.18 -8.43 9.61
C GLY A 179 13.91 -8.88 8.18
N ARG A 180 14.98 -9.18 7.43
CA ARG A 180 14.88 -9.72 6.06
C ARG A 180 14.14 -11.06 6.00
N TYR A 181 14.31 -11.90 7.03
CA TYR A 181 13.77 -13.26 7.09
C TYR A 181 12.49 -13.37 7.93
N GLY A 182 11.88 -12.24 8.30
CA GLY A 182 10.71 -12.20 9.18
C GLY A 182 10.97 -11.52 10.52
N MET A 183 10.01 -11.66 11.44
CA MET A 183 10.07 -11.06 12.77
C MET A 183 11.00 -11.84 13.70
N PHE A 184 11.74 -11.12 14.54
CA PHE A 184 12.68 -11.69 15.50
C PHE A 184 12.73 -10.83 16.77
N ILE A 185 13.17 -11.42 17.87
CA ILE A 185 13.40 -10.72 19.13
C ILE A 185 14.83 -10.19 19.12
N GLY A 186 15.00 -8.89 19.33
CA GLY A 186 16.30 -8.22 19.36
C GLY A 186 16.47 -7.34 20.60
N CYS A 187 17.72 -7.13 21.00
CA CYS A 187 18.05 -6.20 22.08
C CYS A 187 17.83 -4.74 21.66
N SER A 188 17.25 -3.92 22.55
CA SER A 188 17.09 -2.47 22.38
C SER A 188 18.42 -1.76 22.14
N ASN A 189 19.49 -2.24 22.78
CA ASN A 189 20.84 -1.66 22.71
C ASN A 189 21.61 -1.98 21.43
N TYR A 190 20.96 -2.50 20.39
CA TYR A 190 21.56 -2.63 19.05
C TYR A 190 21.97 -1.23 18.52
N PRO A 191 23.17 -1.05 17.91
CA PRO A 191 24.11 -2.08 17.45
C PRO A 191 25.14 -2.56 18.48
N LYS A 192 25.19 -1.98 19.69
CA LYS A 192 26.15 -2.33 20.74
C LYS A 192 25.94 -3.76 21.26
N CYS A 193 24.69 -4.22 21.34
CA CYS A 193 24.35 -5.60 21.66
C CYS A 193 23.62 -6.28 20.49
N LYS A 194 24.25 -7.30 19.89
CA LYS A 194 23.73 -8.05 18.73
C LYS A 194 22.97 -9.33 19.11
N TYR A 195 22.42 -9.40 20.32
CA TYR A 195 21.59 -10.55 20.74
C TYR A 195 20.33 -10.64 19.87
N LEU A 196 20.03 -11.85 19.38
CA LEU A 196 18.91 -12.16 18.51
C LEU A 196 18.34 -13.53 18.89
N GLU A 197 17.02 -13.61 18.96
CA GLU A 197 16.26 -14.83 19.20
C GLU A 197 15.14 -14.93 18.15
N ARG A 198 14.93 -16.11 17.57
CA ARG A 198 13.84 -16.35 16.61
C ARG A 198 12.53 -16.56 17.36
N ILE A 199 11.44 -15.98 16.86
CA ILE A 199 10.11 -16.28 17.38
C ILE A 199 9.76 -17.70 16.92
N LYS A 200 9.65 -18.65 17.86
CA LYS A 200 9.12 -19.98 17.54
C LYS A 200 7.64 -19.81 17.21
N LYS A 201 7.23 -20.18 16.00
CA LYS A 201 5.81 -20.43 15.72
C LYS A 201 5.45 -21.68 16.50
N GLU A 202 4.49 -21.61 17.42
CA GLU A 202 3.87 -22.81 17.96
C GLU A 202 3.24 -23.55 16.78
N ASN A 203 3.84 -24.66 16.40
CA ASN A 203 3.21 -25.61 15.49
C ASN A 203 2.04 -26.22 16.26
N SER A 204 0.83 -25.85 15.89
CA SER A 204 -0.37 -26.61 16.20
C SER A 204 -0.30 -27.97 15.49
N LYS A 205 0.37 -28.95 16.12
CA LYS A 205 0.07 -30.37 15.95
C LYS A 205 0.26 -31.01 17.32
N ALA A 206 -0.88 -31.12 18.03
CA ALA A 206 -1.01 -32.02 19.14
C ALA A 206 -0.69 -33.43 18.64
N GLU A 207 0.26 -34.07 19.31
CA GLU A 207 0.38 -35.52 19.35
C GLU A 207 -0.97 -36.10 19.77
N SER A 208 -1.50 -37.02 18.97
CA SER A 208 -2.55 -37.94 19.39
C SER A 208 -1.89 -39.31 19.37
N ASP A 209 -1.77 -39.87 20.58
CA ASP A 209 -1.54 -41.30 20.83
C ASP A 209 -2.61 -42.18 20.17
#